data_AF-A0A8C6VD87-F1
#
_entry.id   AF-A0A8C6VD87-F1
#
_cell.length_a   1.000
_cell.length_b   1.000
_cell.length_c   1.000
_cell.angle_alpha   90.00
_cell.angle_beta   90.00
_cell.angle_gamma   90.00
#
_symmetry.space_group_name_H-M   'P 1'
#
loop_
_entity.id
_entity.type
_entity.pdbx_description
1 polymer ?
#
loop_
_entity_poly.entity_id
_entity_poly.type
_entity_poly.pdbx_seq_one_letter_code
_entity_poly.pdbx_strand_id
1 'polypeptide(L)'
;MAERIEERIEDRIPELEQLERVGLFTRKEIRAVIKKVSALEYKIQRRALHKKDFISYIQYEINLLELIKTRRLRIGYSFKKEEIEYSIVQRIHGVFKRATAKWKNKKIQLSKVFSSMLALHPNKPALWIMAAKWEMEDRLSSESARQLFLRALRFHPESPKLYQEYFRMELMHAEKQRKEKKEFEQAKIDLGSCNSDYDAWSTLINVSFVVGAEFALSLLSIAKRFDFTQDLQKEMLENLQAMYDNDPLVWDFMARRELEMEPLPPSEQPKSKQSKALEVARREERCCAVFEEAITHLPTEEMWKCYVTFTLERCNRKTNNEELRQKRLQRVQNVFSQAHESQLLPAPLYKQWIQLLLELGHEDQAKEVAAAATNRFSQLVDMWEMRLQLLLKVKSSEVAACAQEAFKVDTLPLWTLWLEWSEGASSKAETEALYQRSFLATLPADSIALKEKYLEWAHRTGGYKKAKQVFTRLQECRPFSLQFFKRMIEIEKEQESSKIFNIREYYERALREFGATEPDLWLDYIKEELNHSQGKPENCGNIHWRAMKILQGEQVETFISKYTLLQAGHL
;
A
#
# COMPACT_ATOMS: atom_id res chain seq x y z
N MET A 1 2.72 -9.27 -56.01
CA MET A 1 3.78 -8.81 -55.07
C MET A 1 5.14 -8.92 -55.73
N ALA A 2 5.48 -10.05 -56.36
CA ALA A 2 6.68 -10.19 -57.18
C ALA A 2 6.71 -9.22 -58.39
N GLU A 3 5.61 -9.11 -59.15
CA GLU A 3 5.52 -8.20 -60.32
C GLU A 3 5.89 -6.73 -60.01
N ARG A 4 5.40 -6.19 -58.88
CA ARG A 4 5.73 -4.82 -58.45
C ARG A 4 7.17 -4.64 -57.95
N ILE A 5 7.85 -5.74 -57.61
CA ILE A 5 9.28 -5.72 -57.26
C ILE A 5 10.10 -5.74 -58.55
N GLU A 6 9.70 -6.58 -59.51
CA GLU A 6 10.33 -6.70 -60.83
C GLU A 6 10.25 -5.39 -61.61
N GLU A 7 9.06 -4.78 -61.72
CA GLU A 7 8.85 -3.46 -62.35
C GLU A 7 9.80 -2.39 -61.79
N ARG A 8 9.98 -2.34 -60.46
CA ARG A 8 10.87 -1.38 -59.80
C ARG A 8 12.35 -1.67 -59.98
N ILE A 9 12.70 -2.92 -60.23
CA ILE A 9 14.08 -3.29 -60.57
C ILE A 9 14.34 -2.92 -62.03
N GLU A 10 13.36 -3.13 -62.91
CA GLU A 10 13.39 -2.77 -64.33
C GLU A 10 13.56 -1.26 -64.52
N ASP A 11 12.84 -0.44 -63.75
CA ASP A 11 12.98 1.03 -63.74
C ASP A 11 14.41 1.51 -63.45
N ARG A 12 15.24 0.68 -62.81
CA ARG A 12 16.64 1.01 -62.44
C ARG A 12 17.64 0.60 -63.51
N ILE A 13 17.26 -0.26 -64.45
CA ILE A 13 18.17 -0.80 -65.47
C ILE A 13 18.77 0.32 -66.33
N PRO A 14 18.01 1.30 -66.86
CA PRO A 14 18.57 2.36 -67.70
C PRO A 14 19.64 3.21 -66.99
N GLU A 15 19.41 3.50 -65.70
CA GLU A 15 20.35 4.25 -64.85
C GLU A 15 21.62 3.45 -64.58
N LEU A 16 21.48 2.16 -64.25
CA LEU A 16 22.61 1.28 -63.94
C LEU A 16 23.46 0.98 -65.17
N GLU A 17 22.85 0.79 -66.34
CA GLU A 17 23.57 0.66 -67.61
C GLU A 17 24.34 1.94 -67.94
N GLN A 18 23.76 3.11 -67.67
CA GLN A 18 24.45 4.37 -67.88
C GLN A 18 25.65 4.52 -66.93
N LEU A 19 25.54 4.07 -65.67
CA LEU A 19 26.66 4.03 -64.72
C LEU A 19 27.79 3.07 -65.17
N GLU A 20 27.44 2.00 -65.89
CA GLU A 20 28.40 1.08 -66.52
C GLU A 20 29.15 1.71 -67.69
N ARG A 21 28.40 2.31 -68.63
CA ARG A 21 28.94 2.90 -69.87
C ARG A 21 29.93 4.02 -69.58
N VAL A 22 29.71 4.73 -68.48
CA VAL A 22 30.56 5.83 -68.01
C VAL A 22 31.79 5.33 -67.22
N GLY A 23 31.83 4.04 -66.86
CA GLY A 23 32.90 3.48 -66.06
C GLY A 23 32.87 3.88 -64.58
N LEU A 24 31.77 4.47 -64.09
CA LEU A 24 31.59 4.76 -62.67
C LEU A 24 31.37 3.49 -61.85
N PHE A 25 30.78 2.45 -62.46
CA PHE A 25 30.55 1.15 -61.85
C PHE A 25 30.95 0.03 -62.79
N THR A 26 31.45 -1.08 -62.21
CA THR A 26 31.72 -2.29 -62.98
C THR A 26 30.47 -3.17 -63.09
N ARG A 27 30.43 -4.06 -64.09
CA ARG A 27 29.38 -5.11 -64.21
C ARG A 27 29.20 -5.96 -62.95
N LYS A 28 30.26 -6.16 -62.17
CA LYS A 28 30.18 -6.90 -60.90
C LYS A 28 29.46 -6.09 -59.83
N GLU A 29 29.74 -4.79 -59.74
CA GLU A 29 29.11 -3.89 -58.79
C GLU A 29 27.64 -3.62 -59.12
N ILE A 30 27.28 -3.48 -60.40
CA ILE A 30 25.88 -3.32 -60.83
C ILE A 30 25.04 -4.53 -60.42
N ARG A 31 25.55 -5.75 -60.65
CA ARG A 31 24.90 -6.99 -60.19
C ARG A 31 24.74 -7.02 -58.65
N ALA A 32 25.73 -6.53 -57.91
CA ALA A 32 25.64 -6.42 -56.46
C ALA A 32 24.57 -5.41 -56.01
N VAL A 33 24.44 -4.28 -56.70
CA VAL A 33 23.41 -3.27 -56.46
C VAL A 33 22.01 -3.83 -56.72
N ILE A 34 21.80 -4.52 -57.84
CA ILE A 34 20.51 -5.16 -58.18
C ILE A 34 20.14 -6.19 -57.11
N LYS A 35 21.09 -7.06 -56.73
CA LYS A 35 20.86 -8.09 -55.69
C LYS A 35 20.48 -7.46 -54.34
N LYS A 36 21.17 -6.39 -53.94
CA LYS A 36 20.91 -5.72 -52.66
C LYS A 36 19.57 -4.99 -52.65
N VAL A 37 19.22 -4.29 -53.73
CA VAL A 37 17.92 -3.61 -53.85
C VAL A 37 16.76 -4.58 -53.93
N SER A 38 16.91 -5.69 -54.66
CA SER A 38 15.90 -6.75 -54.69
C SER A 38 15.59 -7.23 -53.27
N ALA A 39 16.63 -7.53 -52.48
CA ALA A 39 16.45 -7.96 -51.10
C ALA A 39 15.79 -6.89 -50.20
N LEU A 40 16.05 -5.60 -50.43
CA LEU A 40 15.45 -4.50 -49.69
C LEU A 40 13.97 -4.27 -50.09
N GLU A 41 13.64 -4.31 -51.38
CA GLU A 41 12.26 -4.25 -51.88
C GLU A 41 11.43 -5.42 -51.35
N TYR A 42 11.96 -6.64 -51.37
CA TYR A 42 11.30 -7.80 -50.75
C TYR A 42 11.02 -7.60 -49.27
N LYS A 43 11.92 -6.94 -48.51
CA LYS A 43 11.71 -6.67 -47.08
C LYS A 43 10.59 -5.67 -46.82
N ILE A 44 10.53 -4.58 -47.60
CA ILE A 44 9.52 -3.53 -47.41
C ILE A 44 8.14 -3.89 -48.00
N GLN A 45 8.02 -5.01 -48.71
CA GLN A 45 6.75 -5.53 -49.23
C GLN A 45 6.18 -6.70 -48.42
N ARG A 46 6.86 -7.19 -47.36
CA ARG A 46 6.35 -8.27 -46.51
C ARG A 46 5.04 -7.91 -45.81
N ARG A 47 4.25 -8.92 -45.44
CA ARG A 47 3.00 -8.73 -44.69
C ARG A 47 3.24 -8.08 -43.32
N ALA A 48 4.29 -8.52 -42.61
CA ALA A 48 4.79 -7.87 -41.41
C ALA A 48 5.94 -6.91 -41.79
N LEU A 49 5.73 -5.60 -41.60
CA LEU A 49 6.71 -4.56 -41.93
C LEU A 49 7.31 -3.95 -40.66
N HIS A 50 8.62 -3.79 -40.64
CA HIS A 50 9.33 -3.10 -39.57
C HIS A 50 9.85 -1.74 -40.03
N LYS A 51 9.83 -0.74 -39.14
CA LYS A 51 10.41 0.59 -39.41
C LYS A 51 11.89 0.50 -39.81
N LYS A 52 12.63 -0.44 -39.19
CA LYS A 52 14.05 -0.70 -39.47
C LYS A 52 14.33 -1.09 -40.92
N ASP A 53 13.40 -1.77 -41.60
CA ASP A 53 13.58 -2.18 -43.00
C ASP A 53 13.52 -0.99 -43.96
N PHE A 54 12.60 -0.04 -43.72
CA PHE A 54 12.52 1.22 -44.48
C PHE A 54 13.75 2.09 -44.25
N ILE A 55 14.21 2.21 -42.99
CA ILE A 55 15.42 2.97 -42.65
C ILE A 55 16.66 2.35 -43.34
N SER A 56 16.78 1.03 -43.30
CA SER A 56 17.89 0.31 -43.94
C SER A 56 17.88 0.49 -45.46
N TYR A 57 16.70 0.54 -46.08
CA TYR A 57 16.56 0.84 -47.50
C TYR A 57 17.04 2.26 -47.80
N ILE A 58 16.48 3.25 -47.10
CA ILE A 58 16.80 4.67 -47.33
C ILE A 58 18.31 4.92 -47.15
N GLN A 59 18.90 4.38 -46.09
CA GLN A 59 20.33 4.50 -45.85
C GLN A 59 21.16 3.92 -47.00
N TYR A 60 20.73 2.79 -47.57
CA TYR A 60 21.42 2.18 -48.70
C TYR A 60 21.37 3.07 -49.95
N GLU A 61 20.23 3.67 -50.29
CA GLU A 61 20.12 4.59 -51.43
C GLU A 61 20.93 5.89 -51.23
N ILE A 62 20.97 6.42 -49.99
CA ILE A 62 21.81 7.59 -49.64
C ILE A 62 23.29 7.24 -49.84
N ASN A 63 23.75 6.11 -49.30
CA ASN A 63 25.14 5.67 -49.44
C ASN A 63 25.51 5.41 -50.91
N LEU A 64 24.58 4.90 -51.71
CA LEU A 64 24.79 4.69 -53.15
C LEU A 64 24.95 6.03 -53.88
N LEU A 65 24.12 7.03 -53.55
CA LEU A 65 24.22 8.39 -54.09
C LEU A 65 25.55 9.05 -53.72
N GLU A 66 25.99 8.94 -52.46
CA GLU A 66 27.28 9.46 -51.99
C GLU A 66 28.46 8.81 -52.72
N LEU A 67 28.39 7.50 -52.93
CA LEU A 67 29.41 6.76 -53.68
C LEU A 67 29.50 7.25 -55.13
N ILE A 68 28.36 7.46 -55.79
CA ILE A 68 28.30 8.00 -57.17
C ILE A 68 28.91 9.41 -57.21
N LYS A 69 28.54 10.29 -56.29
CA LYS A 69 29.09 11.65 -56.19
C LYS A 69 30.61 11.64 -56.02
N THR A 70 31.10 10.80 -55.12
CA THR A 70 32.55 10.66 -54.84
C THR A 70 33.31 10.15 -56.06
N ARG A 71 32.78 9.15 -56.78
CA ARG A 71 33.41 8.61 -58.00
C ARG A 71 33.41 9.62 -59.14
N ARG A 72 32.32 10.38 -59.31
CA ARG A 72 32.26 11.47 -60.31
C ARG A 72 33.29 12.55 -60.06
N LEU A 73 33.49 12.96 -58.80
CA LEU A 73 34.52 13.93 -58.42
C LEU A 73 35.93 13.42 -58.72
N ARG A 74 36.20 12.13 -58.47
CA ARG A 74 37.51 11.52 -58.74
C ARG A 74 37.84 11.41 -60.23
N ILE A 75 36.84 11.12 -61.07
CA ILE A 75 37.02 10.91 -62.52
C ILE A 75 36.87 12.22 -63.31
N GLY A 76 36.30 13.27 -62.72
CA GLY A 76 36.07 14.55 -63.40
C GLY A 76 34.92 14.49 -64.42
N TYR A 77 33.91 13.65 -64.18
CA TYR A 77 32.83 13.37 -65.14
C TYR A 77 31.46 13.90 -64.66
N SER A 78 30.91 14.88 -65.37
CA SER A 78 29.67 15.59 -65.02
C SER A 78 28.48 15.32 -65.94
N PHE A 79 28.64 14.55 -67.02
CA PHE A 79 27.54 14.30 -67.97
C PHE A 79 26.41 13.47 -67.33
N LYS A 80 25.16 13.83 -67.64
CA LYS A 80 23.91 13.24 -67.10
C LYS A 80 23.85 13.15 -65.57
N LYS A 81 24.51 14.07 -64.87
CA LYS A 81 24.52 14.12 -63.41
C LYS A 81 23.11 14.23 -62.84
N GLU A 82 22.31 15.14 -63.38
CA GLU A 82 20.95 15.39 -62.91
C GLU A 82 20.04 14.19 -63.14
N GLU A 83 20.05 13.56 -64.33
CA GLU A 83 19.23 12.37 -64.62
C GLU A 83 19.47 11.22 -63.62
N ILE A 84 20.74 10.94 -63.29
CA ILE A 84 21.10 9.83 -62.39
C ILE A 84 20.85 10.20 -60.92
N GLU A 85 21.34 11.36 -60.47
CA GLU A 85 21.22 11.76 -59.07
C GLU A 85 19.76 12.07 -58.69
N TYR A 86 18.99 12.70 -59.58
CA TYR A 86 17.57 13.01 -59.35
C TYR A 86 16.73 11.74 -59.24
N SER A 87 16.98 10.74 -60.09
CA SER A 87 16.32 9.43 -60.03
C SER A 87 16.51 8.75 -58.66
N ILE A 88 17.73 8.76 -58.12
CA ILE A 88 18.01 8.21 -56.77
C ILE A 88 17.30 9.02 -55.68
N VAL A 89 17.32 10.36 -55.77
CA VAL A 89 16.63 11.23 -54.79
C VAL A 89 15.12 11.02 -54.81
N GLN A 90 14.51 10.87 -55.99
CA GLN A 90 13.09 10.55 -56.12
C GLN A 90 12.74 9.20 -55.49
N ARG A 91 13.62 8.19 -55.61
CA ARG A 91 13.44 6.90 -54.92
C ARG A 91 13.52 7.05 -53.40
N ILE A 92 14.48 7.79 -52.88
CA ILE A 92 14.59 8.09 -51.44
C ILE A 92 13.29 8.72 -50.94
N HIS A 93 12.81 9.76 -51.61
CA HIS A 93 11.53 10.41 -51.29
C HIS A 93 10.33 9.45 -51.40
N GLY A 94 10.29 8.59 -52.42
CA GLY A 94 9.26 7.59 -52.61
C GLY A 94 9.21 6.55 -51.48
N VAL A 95 10.37 6.07 -51.00
CA VAL A 95 10.45 5.15 -49.85
C VAL A 95 10.00 5.85 -48.57
N PHE A 96 10.41 7.09 -48.34
CA PHE A 96 9.94 7.91 -47.21
C PHE A 96 8.42 8.13 -47.23
N LYS A 97 7.84 8.49 -48.38
CA LYS A 97 6.39 8.70 -48.53
C LYS A 97 5.60 7.41 -48.25
N ARG A 98 6.11 6.26 -48.66
CA ARG A 98 5.52 4.94 -48.35
C ARG A 98 5.58 4.61 -46.85
N ALA A 99 6.70 4.91 -46.19
CA ALA A 99 6.84 4.74 -44.75
C ALA A 99 5.87 5.67 -43.97
N THR A 100 5.80 6.94 -44.32
CA THR A 100 4.93 7.89 -43.61
C THR A 100 3.44 7.56 -43.80
N ALA A 101 3.01 7.20 -45.01
CA ALA A 101 1.62 6.81 -45.26
C ALA A 101 1.14 5.63 -44.39
N LYS A 102 1.98 4.59 -44.24
CA LYS A 102 1.59 3.39 -43.49
C LYS A 102 1.49 3.63 -41.98
N TRP A 103 2.42 4.39 -41.40
CA TRP A 103 2.42 4.65 -39.95
C TRP A 103 1.55 5.84 -39.53
N LYS A 104 1.28 6.81 -40.43
CA LYS A 104 0.32 7.91 -40.19
C LYS A 104 -1.13 7.40 -40.08
N ASN A 105 -1.51 6.44 -40.92
CA ASN A 105 -2.88 5.86 -40.90
C ASN A 105 -3.20 5.11 -39.60
N LYS A 106 -2.22 4.46 -38.96
CA LYS A 106 -2.42 3.76 -37.68
C LYS A 106 -2.74 4.70 -36.52
N LYS A 107 -2.12 5.89 -36.48
CA LYS A 107 -2.45 6.92 -35.48
C LYS A 107 -3.91 7.37 -35.64
N ILE A 108 -4.37 7.60 -36.87
CA ILE A 108 -5.76 8.03 -37.13
C ILE A 108 -6.79 6.96 -36.71
N GLN A 109 -6.47 5.67 -36.88
CA GLN A 109 -7.36 4.57 -36.50
C GLN A 109 -7.56 4.48 -34.98
N LEU A 110 -6.49 4.63 -34.20
CA LEU A 110 -6.57 4.55 -32.74
C LEU A 110 -7.41 5.69 -32.13
N SER A 111 -7.29 6.92 -32.66
CA SER A 111 -8.14 8.04 -32.23
C SER A 111 -9.63 7.77 -32.46
N LYS A 112 -9.99 7.16 -33.60
CA LYS A 112 -11.37 6.75 -33.88
C LYS A 112 -11.86 5.65 -32.93
N VAL A 113 -10.98 4.73 -32.55
CA VAL A 113 -11.29 3.69 -31.55
C VAL A 113 -11.56 4.35 -30.19
N PHE A 114 -10.73 5.31 -29.75
CA PHE A 114 -10.97 6.05 -28.52
C PHE A 114 -12.28 6.85 -28.58
N SER A 115 -12.57 7.56 -29.67
CA SER A 115 -13.84 8.27 -29.82
C SER A 115 -15.05 7.33 -29.74
N SER A 116 -14.97 6.15 -30.35
CA SER A 116 -16.03 5.13 -30.31
C SER A 116 -16.17 4.53 -28.90
N MET A 117 -15.06 4.24 -28.23
CA MET A 117 -15.04 3.72 -26.88
C MET A 117 -15.60 4.72 -25.86
N LEU A 118 -15.27 6.00 -25.99
CA LEU A 118 -15.80 7.07 -25.13
C LEU A 118 -17.29 7.33 -25.37
N ALA A 119 -17.79 7.10 -26.58
CA ALA A 119 -19.22 7.19 -26.88
C ALA A 119 -20.02 6.06 -26.19
N LEU A 120 -19.44 4.85 -26.10
CA LEU A 120 -20.08 3.68 -25.48
C LEU A 120 -19.96 3.68 -23.95
N HIS A 121 -18.85 4.21 -23.41
CA HIS A 121 -18.59 4.24 -21.97
C HIS A 121 -18.17 5.64 -21.45
N PRO A 122 -19.06 6.65 -21.52
CA PRO A 122 -18.76 7.99 -21.00
C PRO A 122 -18.55 8.03 -19.49
N ASN A 123 -19.13 7.07 -18.75
CA ASN A 123 -19.17 7.02 -17.29
C ASN A 123 -17.86 6.57 -16.61
N LYS A 124 -16.79 6.27 -17.37
CA LYS A 124 -15.52 5.80 -16.81
C LYS A 124 -14.41 6.85 -16.98
N PRO A 125 -14.03 7.62 -15.93
CA PRO A 125 -12.97 8.65 -15.99
C PRO A 125 -11.63 8.14 -16.52
N ALA A 126 -11.27 6.88 -16.21
CA ALA A 126 -10.01 6.28 -16.65
C ALA A 126 -9.88 6.20 -18.19
N LEU A 127 -10.99 5.99 -18.92
CA LEU A 127 -10.97 5.93 -20.38
C LEU A 127 -10.72 7.30 -20.99
N TRP A 128 -11.26 8.36 -20.38
CA TRP A 128 -10.99 9.75 -20.79
C TRP A 128 -9.53 10.12 -20.59
N ILE A 129 -8.95 9.77 -19.43
CA ILE A 129 -7.53 10.01 -19.14
C ILE A 129 -6.65 9.26 -20.16
N MET A 130 -6.98 8.01 -20.47
CA MET A 130 -6.23 7.21 -21.45
C MET A 130 -6.28 7.81 -22.86
N ALA A 131 -7.46 8.23 -23.31
CA ALA A 131 -7.62 8.87 -24.61
C ALA A 131 -6.85 10.20 -24.70
N ALA A 132 -6.91 11.04 -23.66
CA ALA A 132 -6.21 12.31 -23.62
C ALA A 132 -4.68 12.15 -23.55
N LYS A 133 -4.17 11.19 -22.76
CA LYS A 133 -2.74 10.84 -22.74
C LYS A 133 -2.25 10.40 -24.11
N TRP A 134 -3.01 9.56 -24.80
CA TRP A 134 -2.68 9.10 -26.14
C TRP A 134 -2.60 10.26 -27.16
N GLU A 135 -3.57 11.18 -27.17
CA GLU A 135 -3.53 12.35 -28.06
C GLU A 135 -2.35 13.28 -27.74
N MET A 136 -1.96 13.38 -26.47
CA MET A 136 -0.81 14.18 -26.07
C MET A 136 0.53 13.56 -26.49
N GLU A 137 0.76 12.30 -26.14
CA GLU A 137 2.05 11.63 -26.32
C GLU A 137 2.29 11.18 -27.77
N ASP A 138 1.28 10.60 -28.43
CA ASP A 138 1.44 10.02 -29.77
C ASP A 138 1.08 11.00 -30.91
N ARG A 139 0.11 11.88 -30.70
CA ARG A 139 -0.33 12.87 -31.71
C ARG A 139 0.29 14.25 -31.52
N LEU A 140 0.90 14.53 -30.37
CA LEU A 140 1.52 15.82 -30.02
C LEU A 140 0.53 17.00 -30.07
N SER A 141 -0.77 16.73 -29.92
CA SER A 141 -1.83 17.75 -29.97
C SER A 141 -2.37 18.03 -28.57
N SER A 142 -1.84 19.10 -27.95
CA SER A 142 -2.30 19.59 -26.65
C SER A 142 -3.76 20.04 -26.68
N GLU A 143 -4.17 20.71 -27.74
CA GLU A 143 -5.55 21.21 -27.90
C GLU A 143 -6.59 20.08 -27.90
N SER A 144 -6.32 18.98 -28.60
CA SER A 144 -7.24 17.83 -28.61
C SER A 144 -7.33 17.14 -27.24
N ALA A 145 -6.21 17.06 -26.51
CA ALA A 145 -6.19 16.53 -25.15
C ALA A 145 -6.96 17.46 -24.19
N ARG A 146 -6.78 18.78 -24.29
CA ARG A 146 -7.52 19.80 -23.53
C ARG A 146 -9.03 19.66 -23.74
N GLN A 147 -9.48 19.54 -24.99
CA GLN A 147 -10.90 19.34 -25.31
C GLN A 147 -11.47 18.02 -24.73
N LEU A 148 -10.68 16.93 -24.75
CA LEU A 148 -11.08 15.67 -24.14
C LEU A 148 -11.22 15.78 -22.61
N PHE A 149 -10.28 16.45 -21.94
CA PHE A 149 -10.36 16.67 -20.50
C PHE A 149 -11.52 17.60 -20.12
N LEU A 150 -11.70 18.73 -20.80
CA LEU A 150 -12.84 19.63 -20.57
C LEU A 150 -14.18 18.93 -20.78
N ARG A 151 -14.29 18.06 -21.78
CA ARG A 151 -15.48 17.23 -21.98
C ARG A 151 -15.66 16.20 -20.86
N ALA A 152 -14.59 15.55 -20.43
CA ALA A 152 -14.62 14.58 -19.35
C ALA A 152 -15.07 15.22 -18.02
N LEU A 153 -14.61 16.44 -17.72
CA LEU A 153 -14.97 17.19 -16.51
C LEU A 153 -16.45 17.56 -16.46
N ARG A 154 -17.11 17.72 -17.61
CA ARG A 154 -18.58 17.89 -17.67
C ARG A 154 -19.34 16.64 -17.25
N PHE A 155 -18.79 15.45 -17.50
CA PHE A 155 -19.41 14.18 -17.11
C PHE A 155 -19.02 13.76 -15.69
N HIS A 156 -17.84 14.18 -15.21
CA HIS A 156 -17.26 13.75 -13.94
C HIS A 156 -16.73 14.94 -13.12
N PRO A 157 -17.60 15.88 -12.70
CA PRO A 157 -17.18 17.10 -12.02
C PRO A 157 -16.61 16.86 -10.62
N GLU A 158 -16.89 15.71 -10.00
CA GLU A 158 -16.42 15.35 -8.66
C GLU A 158 -15.15 14.49 -8.67
N SER A 159 -14.57 14.17 -9.84
CA SER A 159 -13.43 13.24 -9.92
C SER A 159 -12.08 13.94 -9.73
N PRO A 160 -11.41 13.85 -8.56
CA PRO A 160 -10.15 14.55 -8.31
C PRO A 160 -9.04 14.08 -9.26
N LYS A 161 -9.02 12.79 -9.60
CA LYS A 161 -8.02 12.21 -10.52
C LYS A 161 -8.06 12.85 -11.91
N LEU A 162 -9.25 13.25 -12.38
CA LEU A 162 -9.40 13.85 -13.69
C LEU A 162 -8.83 15.27 -13.72
N TYR A 163 -9.05 16.05 -12.66
CA TYR A 163 -8.44 17.37 -12.49
C TYR A 163 -6.92 17.29 -12.33
N GLN A 164 -6.39 16.31 -11.58
CA GLN A 164 -4.94 16.09 -11.46
C GLN A 164 -4.28 15.84 -12.81
N GLU A 165 -4.86 14.96 -13.63
CA GLU A 165 -4.32 14.63 -14.95
C GLU A 165 -4.50 15.78 -15.94
N TYR A 166 -5.58 16.54 -15.84
CA TYR A 166 -5.77 17.75 -16.63
C TYR A 166 -4.75 18.83 -16.28
N PHE A 167 -4.54 19.12 -14.99
CA PHE A 167 -3.51 20.05 -14.52
C PHE A 167 -2.11 19.63 -14.97
N ARG A 168 -1.80 18.33 -14.89
CA ARG A 168 -0.53 17.78 -15.38
C ARG A 168 -0.37 17.96 -16.90
N MET A 169 -1.44 17.74 -17.66
CA MET A 169 -1.46 17.93 -19.11
C MET A 169 -1.15 19.38 -19.49
N GLU A 170 -1.81 20.34 -18.82
CA GLU A 170 -1.52 21.76 -19.03
C GLU A 170 -0.06 22.08 -18.73
N LEU A 171 0.56 21.43 -17.72
CA LEU A 171 1.93 21.79 -17.30
C LEU A 171 2.94 21.31 -18.31
N MET A 172 2.71 20.11 -18.84
CA MET A 172 3.49 19.57 -19.95
C MET A 172 3.29 20.40 -21.23
N HIS A 173 2.10 20.97 -21.46
CA HIS A 173 1.86 21.88 -22.59
C HIS A 173 2.62 23.20 -22.44
N ALA A 174 2.58 23.84 -21.27
CA ALA A 174 3.34 25.05 -21.00
C ALA A 174 4.86 24.83 -21.08
N GLU A 175 5.35 23.67 -20.61
CA GLU A 175 6.76 23.30 -20.75
C GLU A 175 7.16 23.20 -22.24
N LYS A 176 6.31 22.57 -23.06
CA LYS A 176 6.52 22.44 -24.50
C LYS A 176 6.58 23.82 -25.18
N GLN A 177 5.59 24.69 -24.92
CA GLN A 177 5.57 26.04 -25.48
C GLN A 177 6.81 26.85 -25.07
N ARG A 178 7.27 26.71 -23.82
CA ARG A 178 8.49 27.38 -23.35
C ARG A 178 9.74 26.89 -24.06
N LYS A 179 9.86 25.58 -24.33
CA LYS A 179 10.98 25.01 -25.10
C LYS A 179 10.96 25.52 -26.53
N GLU A 180 9.80 25.48 -27.18
CA GLU A 180 9.62 26.02 -28.53
C GLU A 180 10.00 27.51 -28.58
N LYS A 181 9.52 28.32 -27.63
CA LYS A 181 9.85 29.75 -27.56
C LYS A 181 11.36 30.00 -27.41
N LYS A 182 12.05 29.24 -26.55
CA LYS A 182 13.51 29.32 -26.40
C LYS A 182 14.25 28.96 -27.70
N GLU A 183 13.79 27.95 -28.43
CA GLU A 183 14.37 27.56 -29.71
C GLU A 183 14.14 28.63 -30.79
N PHE A 184 12.96 29.26 -30.82
CA PHE A 184 12.66 30.35 -31.74
C PHE A 184 13.43 31.64 -31.43
N GLU A 185 13.57 31.98 -30.14
CA GLU A 185 14.41 33.10 -29.69
C GLU A 185 15.89 32.88 -30.08
N GLN A 186 16.40 31.65 -29.94
CA GLN A 186 17.73 31.28 -30.42
C GLN A 186 17.86 31.39 -31.95
N ALA A 187 16.79 31.14 -32.70
CA ALA A 187 16.73 31.27 -34.15
C ALA A 187 16.54 32.71 -34.65
N LYS A 188 16.40 33.71 -33.76
CA LYS A 188 16.11 35.13 -34.09
C LYS A 188 14.87 35.31 -34.97
N ILE A 189 13.88 34.44 -34.83
CA ILE A 189 12.59 34.57 -35.50
C ILE A 189 11.62 35.20 -34.51
N ASP A 190 11.13 36.39 -34.82
CA ASP A 190 10.21 37.13 -33.96
C ASP A 190 8.80 36.54 -34.09
N LEU A 191 8.40 35.74 -33.11
CA LEU A 191 7.02 35.30 -32.94
C LEU A 191 6.30 36.35 -32.12
N GLY A 192 5.46 37.14 -32.79
CA GLY A 192 4.54 38.07 -32.15
C GLY A 192 3.85 37.42 -30.95
N SER A 193 3.84 38.16 -29.83
CA SER A 193 3.23 37.85 -28.54
C SER A 193 2.32 36.61 -28.55
N CYS A 194 2.90 35.43 -28.30
CA CYS A 194 2.14 34.32 -27.76
C CYS A 194 1.72 34.75 -26.35
N ASN A 195 0.50 35.27 -26.22
CA ASN A 195 -0.12 35.49 -24.93
C ASN A 195 -0.07 34.16 -24.17
N SER A 196 0.79 34.14 -23.15
CA SER A 196 0.96 32.99 -22.27
C SER A 196 -0.40 32.69 -21.64
N ASP A 197 -0.84 31.44 -21.72
CA ASP A 197 -2.07 30.87 -21.15
C ASP A 197 -2.09 30.97 -19.59
N TYR A 198 -1.75 32.13 -18.99
CA TYR A 198 -1.82 32.39 -17.54
C TYR A 198 -3.26 32.24 -17.01
N ASP A 199 -4.27 32.50 -17.86
CA ASP A 199 -5.70 32.41 -17.52
C ASP A 199 -6.22 30.96 -17.36
N ALA A 200 -5.57 29.98 -17.97
CA ALA A 200 -5.97 28.57 -17.80
C ALA A 200 -5.59 28.03 -16.41
N TRP A 201 -4.46 28.51 -15.87
CA TRP A 201 -3.96 28.17 -14.54
C TRP A 201 -4.86 28.72 -13.45
N SER A 202 -5.20 30.01 -13.52
CA SER A 202 -6.06 30.65 -12.53
C SER A 202 -7.42 29.96 -12.41
N THR A 203 -7.99 29.51 -13.54
CA THR A 203 -9.25 28.75 -13.54
C THR A 203 -9.11 27.38 -12.87
N LEU A 204 -8.01 26.65 -13.11
CA LEU A 204 -7.75 25.35 -12.48
C LEU A 204 -7.43 25.45 -10.99
N ILE A 205 -6.68 26.48 -10.62
CA ILE A 205 -6.35 26.84 -9.23
C ILE A 205 -7.65 27.16 -8.47
N ASN A 206 -8.53 28.00 -9.03
CA ASN A 206 -9.83 28.33 -8.44
C ASN A 206 -10.74 27.09 -8.25
N VAL A 207 -10.72 26.13 -9.18
CA VAL A 207 -11.49 24.89 -9.05
C VAL A 207 -10.88 23.95 -7.99
N SER A 208 -9.56 23.96 -7.81
CA SER A 208 -8.90 23.15 -6.78
C SER A 208 -9.26 23.54 -5.35
N PHE A 209 -9.60 24.81 -5.13
CA PHE A 209 -9.98 25.34 -3.82
C PHE A 209 -11.40 24.99 -3.39
N VAL A 210 -12.27 24.55 -4.31
CA VAL A 210 -13.64 24.10 -4.01
C VAL A 210 -13.67 22.65 -3.50
N VAL A 211 -12.60 21.88 -3.74
CA VAL A 211 -12.58 20.42 -3.51
C VAL A 211 -11.94 20.03 -2.16
N GLY A 212 -11.01 20.83 -1.63
CA GLY A 212 -10.42 20.64 -0.28
C GLY A 212 -8.89 20.71 -0.23
N ALA A 213 -8.33 20.86 0.97
CA ALA A 213 -6.90 21.03 1.22
C ALA A 213 -6.04 19.87 0.68
N GLU A 214 -6.43 18.61 0.91
CA GLU A 214 -5.71 17.42 0.41
C GLU A 214 -5.55 17.44 -1.13
N PHE A 215 -6.59 17.91 -1.82
CA PHE A 215 -6.58 17.99 -3.27
C PHE A 215 -5.61 19.08 -3.75
N ALA A 216 -5.61 20.25 -3.12
CA ALA A 216 -4.66 21.32 -3.43
C ALA A 216 -3.20 20.90 -3.17
N LEU A 217 -2.94 20.17 -2.07
CA LEU A 217 -1.62 19.57 -1.79
C LEU A 217 -1.20 18.58 -2.88
N SER A 218 -2.15 17.79 -3.40
CA SER A 218 -1.87 16.88 -4.52
C SER A 218 -1.46 17.63 -5.79
N LEU A 219 -2.05 18.78 -6.09
CA LEU A 219 -1.68 19.62 -7.23
C LEU A 219 -0.31 20.28 -7.04
N LEU A 220 0.00 20.77 -5.83
CA LEU A 220 1.34 21.26 -5.49
C LEU A 220 2.42 20.21 -5.74
N SER A 221 2.15 18.95 -5.36
CA SER A 221 3.09 17.84 -5.61
C SER A 221 3.36 17.59 -7.11
N ILE A 222 2.36 17.88 -7.97
CA ILE A 222 2.50 17.80 -9.43
C ILE A 222 3.30 19.01 -9.93
N ALA A 223 2.98 20.22 -9.48
CA ALA A 223 3.66 21.45 -9.86
C ALA A 223 5.17 21.38 -9.55
N LYS A 224 5.54 20.84 -8.38
CA LYS A 224 6.94 20.67 -7.95
C LYS A 224 7.83 19.91 -8.95
N ARG A 225 7.25 19.09 -9.83
CA ARG A 225 7.99 18.35 -10.87
C ARG A 225 8.47 19.24 -12.03
N PHE A 226 8.02 20.49 -12.09
CA PHE A 226 8.28 21.43 -13.17
C PHE A 226 9.00 22.67 -12.63
N ASP A 227 10.26 22.87 -13.04
CA ASP A 227 11.14 23.93 -12.50
C ASP A 227 10.59 25.35 -12.68
N PHE A 228 9.75 25.59 -13.69
CA PHE A 228 9.20 26.91 -14.00
C PHE A 228 7.99 27.31 -13.14
N THR A 229 7.47 26.41 -12.31
CA THR A 229 6.23 26.62 -11.56
C THR A 229 6.46 27.23 -10.18
N GLN A 230 7.65 27.77 -9.88
CA GLN A 230 7.98 28.30 -8.55
C GLN A 230 7.03 29.43 -8.12
N ASP A 231 6.68 30.34 -9.04
CA ASP A 231 5.75 31.44 -8.74
C ASP A 231 4.33 30.92 -8.53
N LEU A 232 3.90 29.96 -9.36
CA LEU A 232 2.62 29.25 -9.20
C LEU A 232 2.54 28.50 -7.86
N GLN A 233 3.63 27.85 -7.43
CA GLN A 233 3.70 27.16 -6.14
C GLN A 233 3.53 28.16 -5.00
N LYS A 234 4.21 29.32 -5.04
CA LYS A 234 4.08 30.36 -4.02
C LYS A 234 2.64 30.88 -3.92
N GLU A 235 2.03 31.21 -5.06
CA GLU A 235 0.63 31.66 -5.11
C GLU A 235 -0.34 30.62 -4.55
N MET A 236 -0.17 29.34 -4.92
CA MET A 236 -0.98 28.25 -4.36
C MET A 236 -0.80 28.09 -2.83
N LEU A 237 0.40 28.33 -2.31
CA LEU A 237 0.71 28.24 -0.89
C LEU A 237 0.12 29.39 -0.08
N GLU A 238 0.26 30.63 -0.57
CA GLU A 238 -0.34 31.81 0.04
C GLU A 238 -1.86 31.68 0.12
N ASN A 239 -2.48 31.19 -0.97
CA ASN A 239 -3.92 30.93 -1.01
C ASN A 239 -4.34 29.77 -0.10
N LEU A 240 -3.53 28.71 0.00
CA LEU A 240 -3.81 27.59 0.91
C LEU A 240 -3.78 28.02 2.37
N GLN A 241 -2.80 28.84 2.75
CA GLN A 241 -2.72 29.40 4.09
C GLN A 241 -3.96 30.26 4.37
N ALA A 242 -4.21 31.28 3.55
CA ALA A 242 -5.33 32.21 3.76
C ALA A 242 -6.73 31.55 3.84
N MET A 243 -6.94 30.41 3.18
CA MET A 243 -8.24 29.73 3.14
C MET A 243 -8.37 28.58 4.16
N TYR A 244 -7.27 27.92 4.50
CA TYR A 244 -7.22 26.72 5.34
C TYR A 244 -6.34 26.89 6.58
N ASP A 245 -6.26 28.11 7.11
CA ASP A 245 -5.57 28.43 8.38
C ASP A 245 -6.04 27.54 9.54
N ASN A 246 -7.25 26.99 9.45
CA ASN A 246 -7.82 26.10 10.47
C ASN A 246 -7.58 24.59 10.25
N ASP A 247 -6.89 24.17 9.18
CA ASP A 247 -6.71 22.76 8.82
C ASP A 247 -5.33 22.22 9.27
N PRO A 248 -5.28 21.23 10.20
CA PRO A 248 -4.02 20.61 10.64
C PRO A 248 -3.16 20.02 9.52
N LEU A 249 -3.76 19.55 8.42
CA LEU A 249 -3.04 18.95 7.30
C LEU A 249 -2.22 19.98 6.51
N VAL A 250 -2.74 21.22 6.41
CA VAL A 250 -2.04 22.31 5.75
C VAL A 250 -0.83 22.73 6.58
N TRP A 251 -0.99 22.84 7.89
CA TRP A 251 0.11 23.10 8.81
C TRP A 251 1.18 21.99 8.80
N ASP A 252 0.79 20.71 8.78
CA ASP A 252 1.74 19.59 8.63
C ASP A 252 2.52 19.68 7.31
N PHE A 253 1.85 20.00 6.21
CA PHE A 253 2.51 20.17 4.92
C PHE A 253 3.49 21.35 4.91
N MET A 254 3.06 22.50 5.45
CA MET A 254 3.89 23.71 5.54
C MET A 254 5.13 23.47 6.39
N ALA A 255 4.98 22.80 7.53
CA ALA A 255 6.11 22.42 8.36
C ALA A 255 7.06 21.48 7.62
N ARG A 256 6.56 20.43 6.97
CA ARG A 256 7.40 19.44 6.25
C ARG A 256 8.15 20.06 5.06
N ARG A 257 7.61 21.09 4.42
CA ARG A 257 8.29 21.84 3.34
C ARG A 257 9.60 22.48 3.81
N GLU A 258 9.67 22.95 5.05
CA GLU A 258 10.89 23.58 5.60
C GLU A 258 12.11 22.64 5.65
N LEU A 259 11.87 21.32 5.61
CA LEU A 259 12.94 20.32 5.47
C LEU A 259 13.58 20.29 4.08
N GLU A 260 12.80 20.65 3.06
CA GLU A 260 13.19 20.58 1.65
C GLU A 260 13.83 21.87 1.15
N MET A 261 13.58 22.99 1.83
CA MET A 261 14.17 24.30 1.51
C MET A 261 15.70 24.24 1.54
N GLU A 262 16.32 24.56 0.41
CA GLU A 262 17.77 24.68 0.30
C GLU A 262 18.28 25.90 1.08
N PRO A 263 19.49 25.86 1.65
CA PRO A 263 20.08 27.02 2.29
C PRO A 263 20.35 28.14 1.26
N LEU A 264 20.01 29.38 1.61
CA LEU A 264 20.62 30.59 1.04
C LEU A 264 22.14 30.61 1.32
N PRO A 265 22.95 31.27 0.48
CA PRO A 265 24.07 30.70 -0.30
C PRO A 265 25.13 29.92 0.52
N PRO A 266 25.96 29.10 -0.14
CA PRO A 266 26.91 28.22 0.54
C PRO A 266 27.98 29.05 1.26
N SER A 267 27.97 29.06 2.60
CA SER A 267 29.19 29.43 3.30
C SER A 267 30.24 28.34 3.01
N GLU A 268 31.42 28.78 2.61
CA GLU A 268 32.53 28.00 2.05
C GLU A 268 33.20 27.05 3.05
N GLN A 269 32.43 26.20 3.74
CA GLN A 269 32.99 25.21 4.65
C GLN A 269 32.93 23.80 4.06
N PRO A 270 34.03 23.03 4.15
CA PRO A 270 34.09 21.68 3.59
C PRO A 270 33.02 20.80 4.26
N LYS A 271 32.27 20.06 3.45
CA LYS A 271 31.14 19.19 3.85
C LYS A 271 31.61 18.02 4.73
N SER A 272 32.01 18.28 5.97
CA SER A 272 32.25 17.24 6.98
C SER A 272 30.94 16.53 7.32
N LYS A 273 31.01 15.28 7.79
CA LYS A 273 29.82 14.53 8.22
C LYS A 273 29.06 15.27 9.35
N GLN A 274 29.77 16.02 10.19
CA GLN A 274 29.21 16.85 11.26
C GLN A 274 28.48 18.09 10.71
N SER A 275 29.04 18.76 9.70
CA SER A 275 28.41 19.92 9.04
C SER A 275 27.05 19.54 8.42
N LYS A 276 26.95 18.37 7.78
CA LYS A 276 25.68 17.84 7.25
C LYS A 276 24.65 17.53 8.34
N ALA A 277 25.09 16.96 9.47
CA ALA A 277 24.19 16.66 10.59
C ALA A 277 23.65 17.94 11.26
N LEU A 278 24.49 18.98 11.37
CA LEU A 278 24.08 20.28 11.88
C LEU A 278 23.08 20.98 10.94
N GLU A 279 23.27 20.86 9.62
CA GLU A 279 22.33 21.39 8.63
C GLU A 279 20.96 20.70 8.73
N VAL A 280 20.94 19.38 8.87
CA VAL A 280 19.70 18.61 9.11
C VAL A 280 19.04 19.03 10.42
N ALA A 281 19.81 19.23 11.49
CA ALA A 281 19.28 19.71 12.78
C ALA A 281 18.59 21.08 12.64
N ARG A 282 19.23 22.03 11.93
CA ARG A 282 18.64 23.36 11.69
C ARG A 282 17.35 23.30 10.88
N ARG A 283 17.28 22.42 9.88
CA ARG A 283 16.06 22.20 9.08
C ARG A 283 14.93 21.63 9.95
N GLU A 284 15.25 20.65 10.79
CA GLU A 284 14.30 20.07 11.75
C GLU A 284 13.83 21.12 12.78
N GLU A 285 14.72 21.99 13.27
CA GLU A 285 14.36 23.09 14.18
C GLU A 285 13.38 24.08 13.52
N ARG A 286 13.60 24.48 12.25
CA ARG A 286 12.65 25.34 11.53
C ARG A 286 11.28 24.67 11.35
N CYS A 287 11.29 23.38 11.02
CA CYS A 287 10.06 22.60 10.91
C CYS A 287 9.29 22.55 12.23
N CYS A 288 9.99 22.29 13.34
CA CYS A 288 9.38 22.31 14.68
C CYS A 288 8.85 23.69 15.06
N ALA A 289 9.51 24.79 14.67
CA ALA A 289 9.02 26.14 14.94
C ALA A 289 7.66 26.40 14.26
N VAL A 290 7.47 25.92 13.03
CA VAL A 290 6.17 25.99 12.34
C VAL A 290 5.11 25.16 13.06
N PHE A 291 5.46 23.98 13.57
CA PHE A 291 4.54 23.18 14.38
C PHE A 291 4.18 23.84 15.72
N GLU A 292 5.15 24.47 16.38
CA GLU A 292 4.92 25.21 17.63
C GLU A 292 3.97 26.40 17.39
N GLU A 293 4.19 27.17 16.32
CA GLU A 293 3.27 28.23 15.88
C GLU A 293 1.88 27.65 15.59
N ALA A 294 1.79 26.57 14.81
CA ALA A 294 0.52 25.92 14.48
C ALA A 294 -0.27 25.48 15.72
N ILE A 295 0.40 24.98 16.77
CA ILE A 295 -0.26 24.53 18.00
C ILE A 295 -0.74 25.72 18.85
N THR A 296 -0.02 26.85 18.82
CA THR A 296 -0.48 28.07 19.49
C THR A 296 -1.73 28.66 18.82
N HIS A 297 -1.82 28.55 17.49
CA HIS A 297 -2.98 28.99 16.73
C HIS A 297 -4.13 27.97 16.74
N LEU A 298 -3.80 26.68 16.76
CA LEU A 298 -4.74 25.57 16.56
C LEU A 298 -4.50 24.40 17.52
N PRO A 299 -4.85 24.55 18.82
CA PRO A 299 -4.67 23.51 19.82
C PRO A 299 -5.74 22.40 19.66
N THR A 300 -5.60 21.56 18.63
CA THR A 300 -6.51 20.44 18.34
C THR A 300 -5.77 19.10 18.45
N GLU A 301 -6.50 18.02 18.71
CA GLU A 301 -5.91 16.67 18.80
C GLU A 301 -5.23 16.24 17.50
N GLU A 302 -5.81 16.60 16.35
CA GLU A 302 -5.25 16.26 15.04
C GLU A 302 -3.95 17.05 14.76
N MET A 303 -3.84 18.31 15.21
CA MET A 303 -2.59 19.07 15.09
C MET A 303 -1.46 18.48 15.94
N TRP A 304 -1.77 18.09 17.18
CA TRP A 304 -0.83 17.38 18.04
C TRP A 304 -0.43 16.02 17.48
N LYS A 305 -1.37 15.29 16.87
CA LYS A 305 -1.08 14.03 16.16
C LYS A 305 -0.12 14.25 14.99
N CYS A 306 -0.31 15.29 14.17
CA CYS A 306 0.64 15.64 13.11
C CYS A 306 2.04 15.95 13.67
N TYR A 307 2.14 16.73 14.74
CA TYR A 307 3.44 17.08 15.32
C TYR A 307 4.15 15.87 15.97
N VAL A 308 3.41 15.05 16.74
CA VAL A 308 3.95 13.84 17.36
C VAL A 308 4.39 12.82 16.31
N THR A 309 3.58 12.59 15.27
CA THR A 309 3.96 11.66 14.19
C THR A 309 5.19 12.13 13.45
N PHE A 310 5.29 13.44 13.15
CA PHE A 310 6.48 14.04 12.57
C PHE A 310 7.74 13.79 13.41
N THR A 311 7.70 14.10 14.72
CA THR A 311 8.86 13.95 15.60
C THR A 311 9.29 12.49 15.76
N LEU A 312 8.33 11.56 15.87
CA LEU A 312 8.58 10.11 15.86
C LEU A 312 9.24 9.63 14.57
N GLU A 313 8.74 10.05 13.41
CA GLU A 313 9.35 9.72 12.13
C GLU A 313 10.80 10.20 12.02
N ARG A 314 11.16 11.33 12.65
CA ARG A 314 12.54 11.83 12.69
C ARG A 314 13.40 11.04 13.66
N CYS A 315 12.87 10.69 14.83
CA CYS A 315 13.58 9.87 15.80
C CYS A 315 13.91 8.47 15.24
N ASN A 316 13.00 7.87 14.47
CA ASN A 316 13.20 6.55 13.87
C ASN A 316 14.20 6.52 12.69
N ARG A 317 14.68 7.67 12.21
CA ARG A 317 15.68 7.72 11.13
C ARG A 317 17.06 7.33 11.64
N LYS A 318 17.65 6.30 11.02
CA LYS A 318 19.03 5.87 11.28
C LYS A 318 20.01 7.02 11.07
N THR A 319 20.75 7.37 12.11
CA THR A 319 21.68 8.51 12.12
C THR A 319 22.94 8.10 12.87
N ASN A 320 24.11 8.37 12.28
CA ASN A 320 25.41 8.03 12.88
C ASN A 320 25.96 9.11 13.83
N ASN A 321 25.23 10.22 14.01
CA ASN A 321 25.58 11.31 14.91
C ASN A 321 24.74 11.19 16.19
N GLU A 322 25.42 10.95 17.32
CA GLU A 322 24.80 10.74 18.63
C GLU A 322 24.14 12.02 19.17
N GLU A 323 24.73 13.21 18.94
CA GLU A 323 24.15 14.48 19.39
C GLU A 323 22.80 14.76 18.72
N LEU A 324 22.71 14.49 17.41
CA LEU A 324 21.45 14.65 16.66
C LEU A 324 20.41 13.63 17.12
N ARG A 325 20.83 12.41 17.46
CA ARG A 325 19.93 11.39 18.02
C ARG A 325 19.37 11.83 19.36
N GLN A 326 20.21 12.34 20.25
CA GLN A 326 19.80 12.86 21.56
C GLN A 326 18.86 14.05 21.43
N LYS A 327 19.16 15.02 20.55
CA LYS A 327 18.26 16.17 20.29
C LYS A 327 16.88 15.74 19.80
N ARG A 328 16.81 14.78 18.88
CA ARG A 328 15.53 14.23 18.39
C ARG A 328 14.76 13.51 19.48
N LEU A 329 15.45 12.75 20.32
CA LEU A 329 14.83 12.03 21.43
C LEU A 329 14.25 12.99 22.47
N GLN A 330 15.03 13.98 22.90
CA GLN A 330 14.58 15.02 23.83
C GLN A 330 13.38 15.79 23.26
N ARG A 331 13.41 16.07 21.95
CA ARG A 331 12.29 16.72 21.26
C ARG A 331 11.01 15.88 21.33
N VAL A 332 11.09 14.59 21.00
CA VAL A 332 9.94 13.67 21.07
C VAL A 332 9.35 13.65 22.48
N GLN A 333 10.20 13.50 23.51
CA GLN A 333 9.75 13.51 24.90
C GLN A 333 9.02 14.81 25.27
N ASN A 334 9.61 15.97 24.93
CA ASN A 334 9.01 17.27 25.22
C ASN A 334 7.65 17.44 24.53
N VAL A 335 7.54 17.05 23.25
CA VAL A 335 6.30 17.18 22.49
C VAL A 335 5.20 16.29 23.05
N PHE A 336 5.52 15.05 23.42
CA PHE A 336 4.57 14.16 24.09
C PHE A 336 4.11 14.72 25.44
N SER A 337 5.03 15.21 26.27
CA SER A 337 4.69 15.83 27.55
C SER A 337 3.78 17.04 27.37
N GLN A 338 4.08 17.95 26.44
CA GLN A 338 3.24 19.12 26.16
C GLN A 338 1.85 18.73 25.63
N ALA A 339 1.76 17.74 24.73
CA ALA A 339 0.49 17.24 24.23
C ALA A 339 -0.36 16.60 25.35
N HIS A 340 0.31 15.94 26.30
CA HIS A 340 -0.31 15.34 27.46
C HIS A 340 -0.82 16.38 28.46
N GLU A 341 0.01 17.37 28.81
CA GLU A 341 -0.35 18.49 29.69
C GLU A 341 -1.53 19.28 29.12
N SER A 342 -1.57 19.45 27.80
CA SER A 342 -2.68 20.09 27.09
C SER A 342 -3.95 19.24 27.02
N GLN A 343 -3.90 17.97 27.47
CA GLN A 343 -4.99 16.99 27.36
C GLN A 343 -5.51 16.81 25.93
N LEU A 344 -4.62 16.91 24.93
CA LEU A 344 -4.97 16.78 23.51
C LEU A 344 -4.22 15.65 22.81
N LEU A 345 -3.47 14.83 23.53
CA LEU A 345 -2.81 13.65 22.97
C LEU A 345 -3.84 12.55 22.63
N PRO A 346 -3.91 12.06 21.38
CA PRO A 346 -4.78 10.94 21.01
C PRO A 346 -4.43 9.64 21.74
N ALA A 347 -5.46 8.84 22.05
CA ALA A 347 -5.34 7.54 22.71
C ALA A 347 -4.28 6.58 22.10
N PRO A 348 -4.21 6.34 20.76
CA PRO A 348 -3.24 5.39 20.20
C PRO A 348 -1.77 5.83 20.37
N LEU A 349 -1.52 7.13 20.54
CA LEU A 349 -0.17 7.67 20.70
C LEU A 349 0.38 7.45 22.12
N TYR A 350 -0.46 7.27 23.13
CA TYR A 350 -0.02 6.91 24.49
C TYR A 350 0.72 5.56 24.53
N LYS A 351 0.24 4.56 23.77
CA LYS A 351 0.91 3.26 23.69
C LYS A 351 2.32 3.38 23.12
N GLN A 352 2.49 4.21 22.09
CA GLN A 352 3.81 4.47 21.49
C GLN A 352 4.73 5.24 22.45
N TRP A 353 4.19 6.23 23.16
CA TRP A 353 4.96 6.99 24.15
C TRP A 353 5.45 6.12 25.31
N ILE A 354 4.59 5.27 25.86
CA ILE A 354 4.93 4.37 26.96
C ILE A 354 5.98 3.34 26.51
N GLN A 355 5.86 2.80 25.30
CA GLN A 355 6.91 1.93 24.74
C GLN A 355 8.25 2.66 24.63
N LEU A 356 8.26 3.90 24.14
CA LEU A 356 9.47 4.71 24.05
C LEU A 356 10.08 4.96 25.44
N LEU A 357 9.28 5.29 26.45
CA LEU A 357 9.76 5.50 27.82
C LEU A 357 10.39 4.23 28.41
N LEU A 358 9.82 3.06 28.14
CA LEU A 358 10.39 1.77 28.54
C LEU A 358 11.72 1.48 27.85
N GLU A 359 11.84 1.76 26.55
CA GLU A 359 13.10 1.58 25.80
C GLU A 359 14.22 2.47 26.34
N LEU A 360 13.87 3.61 26.96
CA LEU A 360 14.79 4.54 27.61
C LEU A 360 15.05 4.22 29.09
N GLY A 361 14.36 3.24 29.66
CA GLY A 361 14.48 2.86 31.08
C GLY A 361 13.77 3.81 32.06
N HIS A 362 12.89 4.70 31.59
CA HIS A 362 12.11 5.61 32.44
C HIS A 362 10.80 4.95 32.89
N GLU A 363 10.91 3.90 33.72
CA GLU A 363 9.76 3.08 34.13
C GLU A 363 8.72 3.85 34.96
N ASP A 364 9.16 4.73 35.87
CA ASP A 364 8.23 5.46 36.74
C ASP A 364 7.41 6.50 35.98
N GLN A 365 8.03 7.23 35.05
CA GLN A 365 7.32 8.13 34.14
C GLN A 365 6.32 7.37 33.27
N ALA A 366 6.70 6.17 32.79
CA ALA A 366 5.78 5.32 32.02
C ALA A 366 4.53 4.94 32.84
N LYS A 367 4.69 4.63 34.13
CA LYS A 367 3.55 4.32 35.03
C LYS A 367 2.65 5.53 35.24
N GLU A 368 3.23 6.70 35.50
CA GLU A 368 2.47 7.94 35.68
C GLU A 368 1.66 8.31 34.43
N VAL A 369 2.30 8.26 33.26
CA VAL A 369 1.65 8.51 31.96
C VAL A 369 0.53 7.50 31.71
N ALA A 370 0.73 6.22 32.02
CA ALA A 370 -0.30 5.19 31.86
C ALA A 370 -1.49 5.41 32.81
N ALA A 371 -1.24 5.81 34.05
CA ALA A 371 -2.29 6.17 35.00
C ALA A 371 -3.09 7.40 34.52
N ALA A 372 -2.41 8.44 34.04
CA ALA A 372 -3.07 9.62 33.50
C ALA A 372 -3.89 9.31 32.24
N ALA A 373 -3.38 8.44 31.34
CA ALA A 373 -4.08 8.00 30.15
C ALA A 373 -5.38 7.22 30.47
N THR A 374 -5.31 6.29 31.43
CA THR A 374 -6.48 5.51 31.86
C THR A 374 -7.52 6.37 32.59
N ASN A 375 -7.11 7.38 33.34
CA ASN A 375 -8.03 8.35 33.95
C ASN A 375 -8.79 9.17 32.89
N ARG A 376 -8.10 9.63 31.85
CA ARG A 376 -8.71 10.41 30.75
C ARG A 376 -9.60 9.54 29.87
N PHE A 377 -9.12 8.37 29.49
CA PHE A 377 -9.81 7.45 28.59
C PHE A 377 -10.40 6.24 29.34
N SER A 378 -11.13 6.53 30.42
CA SER A 378 -11.63 5.51 31.35
C SER A 378 -12.55 4.46 30.71
N GLN A 379 -13.16 4.75 29.56
CA GLN A 379 -14.05 3.86 28.82
C GLN A 379 -13.33 2.95 27.82
N LEU A 380 -12.06 3.22 27.48
CA LEU A 380 -11.33 2.46 26.47
C LEU A 380 -10.59 1.28 27.11
N VAL A 381 -11.02 0.06 26.79
CA VAL A 381 -10.38 -1.19 27.25
C VAL A 381 -8.90 -1.23 26.88
N ASP A 382 -8.55 -0.80 25.67
CA ASP A 382 -7.17 -0.79 25.16
C ASP A 382 -6.19 -0.02 26.06
N MET A 383 -6.66 1.05 26.72
CA MET A 383 -5.82 1.85 27.62
C MET A 383 -5.56 1.13 28.93
N TRP A 384 -6.57 0.46 29.48
CA TRP A 384 -6.44 -0.39 30.67
C TRP A 384 -5.56 -1.60 30.40
N GLU A 385 -5.74 -2.26 29.26
CA GLU A 385 -4.91 -3.39 28.83
C GLU A 385 -3.44 -2.98 28.74
N MET A 386 -3.18 -1.84 28.10
CA MET A 386 -1.83 -1.28 27.97
C MET A 386 -1.20 -0.94 29.33
N ARG A 387 -1.94 -0.32 30.26
CA ARG A 387 -1.46 -0.04 31.63
C ARG A 387 -1.16 -1.32 32.40
N LEU A 388 -2.03 -2.33 32.33
CA LEU A 388 -1.81 -3.61 33.00
C LEU A 388 -0.60 -4.35 32.42
N GLN A 389 -0.45 -4.40 31.10
CA GLN A 389 0.71 -4.99 30.44
C GLN A 389 2.02 -4.29 30.83
N LEU A 390 2.01 -2.96 30.96
CA LEU A 390 3.15 -2.19 31.47
C LEU A 390 3.50 -2.61 32.89
N LEU A 391 2.52 -2.60 33.80
CA LEU A 391 2.74 -2.94 35.21
C LEU A 391 3.20 -4.39 35.40
N LEU A 392 2.72 -5.32 34.56
CA LEU A 392 3.17 -6.71 34.49
C LEU A 392 4.64 -6.82 34.08
N LYS A 393 5.05 -6.09 33.03
CA LYS A 393 6.45 -6.08 32.56
C LYS A 393 7.41 -5.52 33.61
N VAL A 394 7.01 -4.45 34.27
CA VAL A 394 7.79 -3.79 35.33
C VAL A 394 7.71 -4.54 36.66
N LYS A 395 6.86 -5.58 36.76
CA LYS A 395 6.59 -6.35 37.99
C LYS A 395 6.22 -5.46 39.19
N SER A 396 5.43 -4.42 38.93
CA SER A 396 4.98 -3.49 39.97
C SER A 396 3.99 -4.18 40.93
N SER A 397 3.98 -3.77 42.20
CA SER A 397 2.97 -4.19 43.19
C SER A 397 1.60 -3.52 42.95
N GLU A 398 1.55 -2.47 42.14
CA GLU A 398 0.35 -1.68 41.86
C GLU A 398 -0.63 -2.36 40.89
N VAL A 399 -0.29 -3.54 40.34
CA VAL A 399 -1.15 -4.27 39.40
C VAL A 399 -2.53 -4.55 40.01
N ALA A 400 -2.60 -4.94 41.29
CA ALA A 400 -3.86 -5.20 41.97
C ALA A 400 -4.75 -3.95 42.08
N ALA A 401 -4.17 -2.79 42.41
CA ALA A 401 -4.91 -1.53 42.50
C ALA A 401 -5.39 -1.08 41.12
N CYS A 402 -4.54 -1.16 40.09
CA CYS A 402 -4.90 -0.81 38.72
C CYS A 402 -6.02 -1.71 38.17
N ALA A 403 -5.95 -3.02 38.42
CA ALA A 403 -6.98 -3.94 37.97
C ALA A 403 -8.31 -3.71 38.72
N GLN A 404 -8.25 -3.27 39.98
CA GLN A 404 -9.43 -2.82 40.72
C GLN A 404 -10.03 -1.52 40.16
N GLU A 405 -9.23 -0.61 39.62
CA GLU A 405 -9.76 0.58 38.94
C GLU A 405 -10.42 0.25 37.60
N ALA A 406 -9.85 -0.75 36.88
CA ALA A 406 -10.29 -1.17 35.56
C ALA A 406 -11.67 -1.87 35.54
N PHE A 407 -12.21 -2.28 36.70
CA PHE A 407 -13.55 -2.86 36.84
C PHE A 407 -14.67 -2.02 36.24
N LYS A 408 -14.47 -0.72 36.03
CA LYS A 408 -15.49 0.12 35.39
C LYS A 408 -15.83 -0.29 33.97
N VAL A 409 -14.96 -1.07 33.31
CA VAL A 409 -15.07 -1.44 31.89
C VAL A 409 -15.27 -2.95 31.69
N ASP A 410 -15.32 -3.76 32.76
CA ASP A 410 -15.65 -5.20 32.82
C ASP A 410 -15.56 -6.00 31.50
N THR A 411 -14.33 -6.30 31.05
CA THR A 411 -14.09 -7.11 29.83
C THR A 411 -13.15 -8.29 30.07
N LEU A 412 -13.37 -9.38 29.33
CA LEU A 412 -12.59 -10.63 29.42
C LEU A 412 -11.06 -10.43 29.29
N PRO A 413 -10.51 -9.61 28.37
CA PRO A 413 -9.07 -9.44 28.24
C PRO A 413 -8.41 -8.90 29.53
N LEU A 414 -9.06 -7.94 30.20
CA LEU A 414 -8.58 -7.38 31.46
C LEU A 414 -8.58 -8.44 32.57
N TRP A 415 -9.63 -9.25 32.63
CA TRP A 415 -9.71 -10.37 33.57
C TRP A 415 -8.61 -11.40 33.35
N THR A 416 -8.32 -11.75 32.08
CA THR A 416 -7.26 -12.70 31.78
C THR A 416 -5.88 -12.21 32.22
N LEU A 417 -5.54 -10.95 31.97
CA LEU A 417 -4.28 -10.35 32.38
C LEU A 417 -4.14 -10.27 33.91
N TRP A 418 -5.24 -9.94 34.60
CA TRP A 418 -5.22 -9.84 36.05
C TRP A 418 -5.11 -11.22 36.72
N LEU A 419 -5.80 -12.23 36.18
CA LEU A 419 -5.68 -13.60 36.66
C LEU A 419 -4.25 -14.12 36.45
N GLU A 420 -3.67 -13.91 35.27
CA GLU A 420 -2.27 -14.28 34.99
C GLU A 420 -1.27 -13.64 35.96
N TRP A 421 -1.46 -12.36 36.31
CA TRP A 421 -0.67 -11.73 37.36
C TRP A 421 -0.86 -12.42 38.72
N SER A 422 -2.11 -12.64 39.12
CA SER A 422 -2.42 -13.20 40.43
C SER A 422 -1.85 -14.61 40.60
N GLU A 423 -1.84 -15.43 39.54
CA GLU A 423 -1.24 -16.76 39.54
C GLU A 423 0.27 -16.74 39.84
N GLY A 424 0.97 -15.68 39.42
CA GLY A 424 2.41 -15.54 39.60
C GLY A 424 2.84 -14.77 40.85
N ALA A 425 2.04 -13.81 41.31
CA ALA A 425 2.43 -12.84 42.34
C ALA A 425 1.61 -12.91 43.64
N SER A 426 0.35 -13.36 43.58
CA SER A 426 -0.56 -13.37 44.75
C SER A 426 -0.57 -14.71 45.46
N SER A 427 -1.13 -14.75 46.67
CA SER A 427 -1.35 -16.01 47.36
C SER A 427 -2.39 -16.88 46.64
N LYS A 428 -2.31 -18.19 46.83
CA LYS A 428 -3.28 -19.14 46.25
C LYS A 428 -4.72 -18.85 46.69
N ALA A 429 -4.92 -18.29 47.88
CA ALA A 429 -6.25 -17.95 48.40
C ALA A 429 -6.83 -16.69 47.73
N GLU A 430 -6.00 -15.67 47.51
CA GLU A 430 -6.41 -14.45 46.82
C GLU A 430 -6.72 -14.70 45.34
N THR A 431 -5.92 -15.55 44.69
CA THR A 431 -6.16 -15.97 43.30
C THR A 431 -7.50 -16.70 43.18
N GLU A 432 -7.83 -17.58 44.14
CA GLU A 432 -9.11 -18.27 44.16
C GLU A 432 -10.29 -17.33 44.38
N ALA A 433 -10.17 -16.38 45.30
CA ALA A 433 -11.18 -15.33 45.49
C ALA A 433 -11.35 -14.47 44.24
N LEU A 434 -10.27 -14.21 43.50
CA LEU A 434 -10.31 -13.45 42.25
C LEU A 434 -11.06 -14.21 41.14
N TYR A 435 -10.80 -15.51 40.98
CA TYR A 435 -11.57 -16.37 40.09
C TYR A 435 -13.06 -16.39 40.45
N GLN A 436 -13.40 -16.52 41.73
CA GLN A 436 -14.80 -16.49 42.16
C GLN A 436 -15.47 -15.15 41.85
N ARG A 437 -14.74 -14.04 42.02
CA ARG A 437 -15.23 -12.70 41.72
C ARG A 437 -15.40 -12.47 40.21
N SER A 438 -14.52 -13.01 39.37
CA SER A 438 -14.62 -12.83 37.91
C SER A 438 -15.89 -13.45 37.34
N PHE A 439 -16.38 -14.56 37.91
CA PHE A 439 -17.65 -15.18 37.50
C PHE A 439 -18.89 -14.34 37.84
N LEU A 440 -18.83 -13.51 38.89
CA LEU A 440 -19.94 -12.64 39.27
C LEU A 440 -20.01 -11.36 38.43
N ALA A 441 -18.87 -10.92 37.89
CA ALA A 441 -18.74 -9.65 37.18
C ALA A 441 -18.83 -9.78 35.66
N THR A 442 -18.45 -10.93 35.09
CA THR A 442 -18.39 -11.11 33.63
C THR A 442 -19.72 -11.47 32.99
N LEU A 443 -19.86 -11.14 31.71
CA LEU A 443 -20.99 -11.59 30.91
C LEU A 443 -21.02 -13.14 30.84
N PRO A 444 -22.21 -13.75 30.69
CA PRO A 444 -22.34 -15.20 30.66
C PRO A 444 -21.41 -15.89 29.64
N ALA A 445 -21.23 -15.32 28.45
CA ALA A 445 -20.36 -15.87 27.42
C ALA A 445 -18.88 -15.88 27.83
N ASP A 446 -18.40 -14.80 28.45
CA ASP A 446 -17.01 -14.64 28.89
C ASP A 446 -16.70 -15.53 30.11
N SER A 447 -17.72 -15.87 30.90
CA SER A 447 -17.59 -16.80 32.02
C SER A 447 -17.12 -18.20 31.59
N ILE A 448 -17.34 -18.60 30.34
CA ILE A 448 -16.95 -19.91 29.80
C ILE A 448 -15.42 -20.06 29.83
N ALA A 449 -14.71 -19.14 29.20
CA ALA A 449 -13.25 -19.18 29.11
C ALA A 449 -12.60 -19.10 30.51
N LEU A 450 -13.23 -18.35 31.43
CA LEU A 450 -12.76 -18.24 32.81
C LEU A 450 -12.95 -19.53 33.62
N LYS A 451 -14.03 -20.28 33.37
CA LYS A 451 -14.30 -21.56 34.06
C LYS A 451 -13.24 -22.60 33.69
N GLU A 452 -12.88 -22.65 32.42
CA GLU A 452 -11.81 -23.52 31.90
C GLU A 452 -10.47 -23.18 32.57
N LYS A 453 -10.07 -21.90 32.53
CA LYS A 453 -8.83 -21.43 33.18
C LYS A 453 -8.79 -21.73 34.69
N TYR A 454 -9.91 -21.53 35.39
CA TYR A 454 -9.98 -21.80 36.83
C TYR A 454 -9.83 -23.29 37.15
N LEU A 455 -10.44 -24.18 36.36
CA LEU A 455 -10.29 -25.63 36.54
C LEU A 455 -8.84 -26.07 36.36
N GLU A 456 -8.18 -25.57 35.31
CA GLU A 456 -6.76 -25.83 35.06
C GLU A 456 -5.87 -25.32 36.18
N TRP A 457 -6.11 -24.08 36.65
CA TRP A 457 -5.36 -23.52 37.77
C TRP A 457 -5.56 -24.30 39.07
N ALA A 458 -6.80 -24.71 39.36
CA ALA A 458 -7.13 -25.50 40.54
C ALA A 458 -6.43 -26.87 40.51
N HIS A 459 -6.35 -27.48 39.33
CA HIS A 459 -5.60 -28.70 39.11
C HIS A 459 -4.08 -28.49 39.28
N ARG A 460 -3.50 -27.46 38.63
CA ARG A 460 -2.07 -27.13 38.74
C ARG A 460 -1.63 -26.86 40.19
N THR A 461 -2.45 -26.18 40.98
CA THR A 461 -2.06 -25.70 42.32
C THR A 461 -2.43 -26.63 43.48
N GLY A 462 -3.51 -27.40 43.34
CA GLY A 462 -4.10 -28.22 44.41
C GLY A 462 -4.45 -29.65 43.98
N GLY A 463 -4.06 -30.06 42.78
CA GLY A 463 -4.27 -31.40 42.24
C GLY A 463 -5.74 -31.76 42.05
N TYR A 464 -6.00 -33.07 41.94
CA TYR A 464 -7.32 -33.62 41.64
C TYR A 464 -8.41 -33.21 42.63
N LYS A 465 -8.12 -33.25 43.95
CA LYS A 465 -9.14 -32.94 44.98
C LYS A 465 -9.70 -31.52 44.82
N LYS A 466 -8.82 -30.55 44.53
CA LYS A 466 -9.23 -29.16 44.32
C LYS A 466 -9.97 -28.98 42.99
N ALA A 467 -9.47 -29.58 41.91
CA ALA A 467 -10.14 -29.58 40.61
C ALA A 467 -11.58 -30.14 40.70
N LYS A 468 -11.77 -31.26 41.42
CA LYS A 468 -13.10 -31.86 41.65
C LYS A 468 -14.04 -30.94 42.43
N GLN A 469 -13.55 -30.26 43.46
CA GLN A 469 -14.36 -29.30 44.22
C GLN A 469 -14.80 -28.13 43.34
N VAL A 470 -13.89 -27.59 42.54
CA VAL A 470 -14.18 -26.52 41.57
C VAL A 470 -15.20 -26.97 40.53
N PHE A 471 -14.99 -28.15 39.94
CA PHE A 471 -15.93 -28.74 38.99
C PHE A 471 -17.32 -28.92 39.61
N THR A 472 -17.39 -29.46 40.83
CA THR A 472 -18.68 -29.69 41.51
C THR A 472 -19.45 -28.39 41.74
N ARG A 473 -18.75 -27.28 42.01
CA ARG A 473 -19.37 -25.96 42.18
C ARG A 473 -19.83 -25.34 40.87
N LEU A 474 -19.06 -25.51 39.79
CA LEU A 474 -19.29 -24.82 38.52
C LEU A 474 -20.10 -25.61 37.49
N GLN A 475 -20.24 -26.93 37.66
CA GLN A 475 -20.92 -27.81 36.70
C GLN A 475 -22.41 -27.50 36.48
N GLU A 476 -23.06 -26.74 37.38
CA GLU A 476 -24.46 -26.32 37.25
C GLU A 476 -24.60 -24.84 36.83
N CYS A 477 -23.49 -24.09 36.83
CA CYS A 477 -23.47 -22.69 36.44
C CYS A 477 -23.51 -22.57 34.90
N ARG A 478 -24.63 -22.13 34.34
CA ARG A 478 -24.74 -21.78 32.92
C ARG A 478 -23.97 -20.48 32.59
N PRO A 479 -23.51 -20.29 31.35
CA PRO A 479 -23.49 -21.26 30.25
C PRO A 479 -22.41 -22.33 30.42
N PHE A 480 -22.67 -23.50 29.85
CA PHE A 480 -21.80 -24.67 29.92
C PHE A 480 -20.77 -24.64 28.79
N SER A 481 -19.62 -25.28 29.02
CA SER A 481 -18.60 -25.49 28.00
C SER A 481 -18.26 -26.97 27.87
N LEU A 482 -18.22 -27.45 26.63
CA LEU A 482 -17.77 -28.80 26.33
C LEU A 482 -16.31 -29.00 26.77
N GLN A 483 -15.44 -28.01 26.56
CA GLN A 483 -14.02 -28.10 26.91
C GLN A 483 -13.83 -28.19 28.42
N PHE A 484 -14.65 -27.50 29.21
CA PHE A 484 -14.65 -27.62 30.66
C PHE A 484 -14.92 -29.07 31.13
N PHE A 485 -15.90 -29.75 30.52
CA PHE A 485 -16.18 -31.16 30.83
C PHE A 485 -15.08 -32.09 30.33
N LYS A 486 -14.59 -31.90 29.09
CA LYS A 486 -13.47 -32.69 28.53
C LYS A 486 -12.22 -32.59 29.39
N ARG A 487 -11.86 -31.39 29.85
CA ARG A 487 -10.69 -31.20 30.71
C ARG A 487 -10.83 -31.90 32.06
N MET A 488 -12.02 -31.89 32.68
CA MET A 488 -12.24 -32.65 33.92
C MET A 488 -12.11 -34.16 33.70
N ILE A 489 -12.58 -34.67 32.56
CA ILE A 489 -12.43 -36.07 32.16
C ILE A 489 -10.95 -36.44 32.00
N GLU A 490 -10.16 -35.59 31.34
CA GLU A 490 -8.70 -35.78 31.22
C GLU A 490 -8.02 -35.80 32.60
N ILE A 491 -8.34 -34.86 33.48
CA ILE A 491 -7.81 -34.80 34.85
C ILE A 491 -8.11 -36.09 35.64
N GLU A 492 -9.28 -36.71 35.43
CA GLU A 492 -9.64 -38.00 36.04
C GLU A 492 -8.85 -39.17 35.43
N LYS A 493 -8.56 -39.13 34.12
CA LYS A 493 -7.76 -40.16 33.42
C LYS A 493 -6.29 -40.11 33.83
N GLU A 494 -5.76 -38.92 34.10
CA GLU A 494 -4.38 -38.72 34.57
C GLU A 494 -4.14 -39.29 35.99
N GLN A 495 -5.18 -39.68 36.73
CA GLN A 495 -5.03 -40.29 38.06
C GLN A 495 -4.59 -41.77 37.98
N GLU A 496 -3.63 -42.16 38.84
CA GLU A 496 -3.18 -43.56 38.98
C GLU A 496 -4.31 -44.53 39.36
N SER A 497 -5.35 -44.04 40.03
CA SER A 497 -6.56 -44.80 40.40
C SER A 497 -7.82 -44.24 39.74
N SER A 498 -7.77 -44.11 38.41
CA SER A 498 -8.90 -43.60 37.64
C SER A 498 -10.16 -44.46 37.87
N LYS A 499 -11.22 -43.82 38.36
CA LYS A 499 -12.51 -44.49 38.62
C LYS A 499 -13.42 -44.24 37.44
N ILE A 500 -13.68 -45.29 36.66
CA ILE A 500 -14.60 -45.21 35.52
C ILE A 500 -16.01 -44.72 35.90
N PHE A 501 -16.43 -44.93 37.16
CA PHE A 501 -17.67 -44.37 37.68
C PHE A 501 -17.72 -42.84 37.56
N ASN A 502 -16.64 -42.14 37.92
CA ASN A 502 -16.56 -40.68 37.81
C ASN A 502 -16.51 -40.25 36.33
N ILE A 503 -15.73 -40.96 35.51
CA ILE A 503 -15.63 -40.71 34.07
C ILE A 503 -17.01 -40.80 33.41
N ARG A 504 -17.75 -41.89 33.67
CA ARG A 504 -19.14 -42.07 33.20
C ARG A 504 -20.02 -40.90 33.62
N GLU A 505 -19.96 -40.49 34.89
CA GLU A 505 -20.75 -39.36 35.38
C GLU A 505 -20.44 -38.07 34.62
N TYR A 506 -19.17 -37.78 34.34
CA TYR A 506 -18.77 -36.58 33.59
C TYR A 506 -19.20 -36.62 32.12
N TYR A 507 -19.06 -37.77 31.45
CA TYR A 507 -19.59 -37.95 30.08
C TYR A 507 -21.12 -37.82 30.05
N GLU A 508 -21.84 -38.48 30.96
CA GLU A 508 -23.30 -38.40 31.01
C GLU A 508 -23.78 -36.96 31.25
N ARG A 509 -23.08 -36.17 32.07
CA ARG A 509 -23.38 -34.74 32.26
C ARG A 509 -23.11 -33.92 31.00
N ALA A 510 -21.97 -34.13 30.33
CA ALA A 510 -21.66 -33.44 29.08
C ALA A 510 -22.68 -33.80 27.97
N LEU A 511 -23.08 -35.07 27.89
CA LEU A 511 -24.04 -35.57 26.90
C LEU A 511 -25.45 -35.02 27.09
N ARG A 512 -25.86 -34.66 28.31
CA ARG A 512 -27.17 -34.02 28.54
C ARG A 512 -27.30 -32.67 27.84
N GLU A 513 -26.20 -31.92 27.74
CA GLU A 513 -26.22 -30.57 27.18
C GLU A 513 -25.70 -30.54 25.73
N PHE A 514 -24.66 -31.32 25.40
CA PHE A 514 -23.99 -31.31 24.10
C PHE A 514 -24.25 -32.55 23.23
N GLY A 515 -24.97 -33.55 23.75
CA GLY A 515 -25.15 -34.83 23.07
C GLY A 515 -25.95 -34.77 21.77
N ALA A 516 -26.70 -33.70 21.51
CA ALA A 516 -27.45 -33.51 20.26
C ALA A 516 -26.57 -33.00 19.10
N THR A 517 -25.49 -32.28 19.42
CA THR A 517 -24.66 -31.56 18.44
C THR A 517 -23.27 -32.16 18.25
N GLU A 518 -22.76 -32.91 19.24
CA GLU A 518 -21.37 -33.38 19.27
C GLU A 518 -21.27 -34.91 19.16
N PRO A 519 -21.07 -35.48 17.96
CA PRO A 519 -20.95 -36.92 17.77
C PRO A 519 -19.65 -37.50 18.36
N ASP A 520 -18.59 -36.70 18.42
CA ASP A 520 -17.29 -37.14 18.95
C ASP A 520 -17.34 -37.42 20.45
N LEU A 521 -18.18 -36.69 21.19
CA LEU A 521 -18.38 -36.92 22.62
C LEU A 521 -18.95 -38.32 22.92
N TRP A 522 -19.85 -38.82 22.06
CA TRP A 522 -20.40 -40.17 22.16
C TRP A 522 -19.35 -41.24 21.83
N LEU A 523 -18.54 -41.00 20.80
CA LEU A 523 -17.47 -41.92 20.40
C LEU A 523 -16.38 -42.03 21.46
N ASP A 524 -15.94 -40.90 22.01
CA ASP A 524 -14.97 -40.85 23.08
C ASP A 524 -15.49 -41.64 24.28
N TYR A 525 -16.77 -41.50 24.64
CA TYR A 525 -17.36 -42.27 25.74
C TYR A 525 -17.35 -43.78 25.47
N ILE A 526 -17.66 -44.20 24.24
CA ILE A 526 -17.58 -45.62 23.85
C ILE A 526 -16.14 -46.12 23.92
N LYS A 527 -15.17 -45.35 23.44
CA LYS A 527 -13.74 -45.71 23.52
C LYS A 527 -13.29 -45.90 24.97
N GLU A 528 -13.73 -45.05 25.88
CA GLU A 528 -13.40 -45.18 27.30
C GLU A 528 -13.99 -46.46 27.94
N GLU A 529 -15.20 -46.86 27.56
CA GLU A 529 -15.80 -48.11 28.04
C GLU A 529 -15.10 -49.38 27.50
N LEU A 530 -14.44 -49.28 26.34
CA LEU A 530 -13.69 -50.37 25.72
C LEU A 530 -12.25 -50.46 26.25
N ASN A 531 -11.60 -49.31 26.49
CA ASN A 531 -10.16 -49.25 26.76
C ASN A 531 -9.79 -49.23 28.25
N HIS A 532 -10.70 -48.79 29.12
CA HIS A 532 -10.41 -48.68 30.55
C HIS A 532 -10.41 -50.06 31.23
N SER A 533 -9.49 -50.28 32.19
CA SER A 533 -9.33 -51.57 32.89
C SER A 533 -10.58 -52.04 33.67
N GLN A 534 -11.45 -51.10 34.05
CA GLN A 534 -12.75 -51.33 34.70
C GLN A 534 -13.96 -51.02 33.79
N GLY A 535 -13.73 -50.85 32.49
CA GLY A 535 -14.76 -50.61 31.47
C GLY A 535 -15.75 -51.76 31.36
N LYS A 536 -16.96 -51.45 30.89
CA LYS A 536 -18.00 -52.46 30.61
C LYS A 536 -18.36 -52.39 29.13
N PRO A 537 -17.80 -53.27 28.29
CA PRO A 537 -18.12 -53.33 26.86
C PRO A 537 -19.62 -53.53 26.58
N GLU A 538 -20.35 -54.15 27.51
CA GLU A 538 -21.81 -54.32 27.46
C GLU A 538 -22.57 -52.98 27.36
N ASN A 539 -22.02 -51.91 27.93
CA ASN A 539 -22.64 -50.58 27.89
C ASN A 539 -22.51 -49.91 26.51
N CYS A 540 -21.51 -50.28 25.71
CA CYS A 540 -21.22 -49.64 24.43
C CYS A 540 -22.41 -49.72 23.46
N GLY A 541 -23.14 -50.84 23.44
CA GLY A 541 -24.33 -51.02 22.61
C GLY A 541 -25.46 -50.08 23.00
N ASN A 542 -25.66 -49.86 24.31
CA ASN A 542 -26.66 -48.93 24.82
C ASN A 542 -26.27 -47.47 24.51
N ILE A 543 -25.00 -47.11 24.68
CA ILE A 543 -24.48 -45.76 24.38
C ILE A 543 -24.64 -45.46 22.88
N HIS A 544 -24.28 -46.40 21.99
CA HIS A 544 -24.47 -46.25 20.54
C HIS A 544 -25.95 -46.04 20.18
N TRP A 545 -26.85 -46.84 20.75
CA TRP A 545 -28.28 -46.70 20.51
C TRP A 545 -28.83 -45.36 21.00
N ARG A 546 -28.35 -44.84 22.13
CA ARG A 546 -28.71 -43.52 22.63
C ARG A 546 -28.18 -42.40 21.72
N ALA A 547 -26.94 -42.49 21.26
CA ALA A 547 -26.36 -41.54 20.31
C ALA A 547 -27.21 -41.42 19.04
N MET A 548 -27.59 -42.56 18.45
CA MET A 548 -28.47 -42.64 17.28
C MET A 548 -29.85 -41.99 17.47
N LYS A 549 -30.35 -41.90 18.71
CA LYS A 549 -31.63 -41.29 19.03
C LYS A 549 -31.55 -39.80 19.35
N ILE A 550 -30.42 -39.35 19.90
CA ILE A 550 -30.27 -37.98 20.42
C ILE A 550 -29.61 -37.07 19.39
N LEU A 551 -28.64 -37.57 18.61
CA LEU A 551 -28.01 -36.82 17.53
C LEU A 551 -29.03 -36.48 16.44
N GLN A 552 -28.87 -35.32 15.81
CA GLN A 552 -29.82 -34.81 14.81
C GLN A 552 -29.11 -34.54 13.47
N GLY A 553 -29.82 -34.79 12.37
CA GLY A 553 -29.38 -34.47 11.02
C GLY A 553 -28.04 -35.11 10.62
N GLU A 554 -27.17 -34.32 10.00
CA GLU A 554 -25.85 -34.74 9.49
C GLU A 554 -24.91 -35.31 10.57
N GLN A 555 -25.15 -34.99 11.85
CA GLN A 555 -24.34 -35.51 12.95
C GLN A 555 -24.53 -37.01 13.17
N VAL A 556 -25.69 -37.56 12.82
CA VAL A 556 -25.97 -39.00 12.88
C VAL A 556 -25.13 -39.75 11.85
N GLU A 557 -25.09 -39.26 10.61
CA GLU A 557 -24.30 -39.87 9.54
C GLU A 557 -22.80 -39.82 9.87
N THR A 558 -22.34 -38.69 10.40
CA THR A 558 -20.95 -38.50 10.86
C THR A 558 -20.60 -39.49 11.97
N PHE A 559 -21.49 -39.67 12.95
CA PHE A 559 -21.33 -40.63 14.03
C PHE A 559 -21.27 -42.08 13.52
N ILE A 560 -22.19 -42.49 12.65
CA ILE A 560 -22.22 -43.86 12.08
C ILE A 560 -20.93 -44.16 11.32
N SER A 561 -20.48 -43.22 10.48
CA SER A 561 -19.24 -43.37 9.71
C SER A 561 -18.03 -43.57 10.63
N LYS A 562 -17.86 -42.69 11.62
CA LYS A 562 -16.76 -42.77 12.59
C LYS A 562 -16.85 -44.01 13.49
N TYR A 563 -18.05 -44.42 13.90
CA TYR A 563 -18.27 -45.63 14.69
C TYR A 563 -17.93 -46.91 13.90
N THR A 564 -18.29 -46.96 12.62
CA THR A 564 -17.94 -48.08 11.73
C THR A 564 -16.42 -48.20 11.58
N LEU A 565 -15.72 -47.07 11.44
CA LEU A 565 -14.26 -47.03 11.42
C LEU A 565 -13.63 -47.50 12.74
N LEU A 566 -14.23 -47.16 13.88
CA LEU A 566 -13.81 -47.64 15.20
C LEU A 566 -13.97 -49.16 15.32
N GLN A 567 -15.09 -49.73 14.85
CA GLN A 567 -15.31 -51.18 14.86
C GLN A 567 -14.36 -51.94 13.91
N ALA A 568 -13.97 -51.31 12.81
CA ALA A 568 -13.00 -51.86 11.86
C ALA A 568 -11.54 -51.77 12.35
N GLY A 569 -11.28 -51.16 13.51
CA GLY A 569 -9.93 -51.03 14.10
C GLY A 569 -9.06 -49.98 13.42
N HIS A 570 -9.66 -49.02 12.72
CA HIS A 570 -8.95 -47.96 11.99
C HIS A 570 -8.87 -46.62 12.76
N LEU A 571 -9.28 -46.58 14.04
CA LEU A 571 -9.43 -45.36 14.86
C LEU A 571 -9.12 -45.56 16.35
#